data_AF-A0A6J6A1M7-F1
#
_entry.id   AF-A0A6J6A1M7-F1
#
_cell.length_a   1.000
_cell.length_b   1.000
_cell.length_c   1.000
_cell.angle_alpha   90.00
_cell.angle_beta   90.00
_cell.angle_gamma   90.00
#
_symmetry.space_group_name_H-M   'P 1'
#
loop_
_entity.id
_entity.type
_entity.pdbx_description
1 polymer ?
#
loop_
_entity_poly.entity_id
_entity_poly.type
_entity_poly.pdbx_seq_one_letter_code
_entity_poly.pdbx_strand_id
1 'polypeptide(L)'
;MVDPFSLPFFQRGIIEILLLAVVAGLLGVWIVLRGLSFYAHAVGTAAVPGLVLADGLGFSAIFGAFGAALAMAALVSLLVRRRSVGADSATALALAGALALGVILASDVFASQGSVDRLLFGSLLAIGRPELIVAAVAALASAAATLLLGPRWLAAGFADRRGRSDYLLVVLIALCAVAALAAVGALLATAILVVPAATTRLVVGRLRAWQAATVLLAAAEGVLGMVLAYRLDVPPGAAIAVVAGVVFALAAAGKAAIGRRSGAMPATASVALLVALIAGGCAGAPSPDPNRLTVSATTAQVGDLVREVGGGGVNVNQILEPNSEAHDYEPRPSDVASVAGSALLFTSGLGLDQWSAKLLEQSGADARVVDLGSLAPVKRTSADQTSADPHWWHDLTNLEAATVEVERALVSADPADAAAFRANGARYRRKIMRADAQIRACLSAVPARERTIVTDHDAFIYFTERYGVTSVGAVFPSTSTQSQASAGEVAALERTIRERKVRAIFPENSLNPALAQRIAADTGVSSDYKLYGDTLGPDGTAVSTVLGAEAANAQAIVAGISGGSKRCAIKF
;
A
#
# COMPACT_ATOMS: atom_id res chain seq x y z
N MET A 1 16.63 18.47 -3.45
CA MET A 1 15.46 17.72 -3.95
C MET A 1 15.88 17.12 -5.28
N VAL A 2 15.81 15.80 -5.42
CA VAL A 2 16.22 15.10 -6.65
C VAL A 2 15.27 15.50 -7.78
N ASP A 3 15.78 15.68 -9.01
CA ASP A 3 14.92 15.94 -10.16
C ASP A 3 14.02 14.70 -10.39
N PRO A 4 12.68 14.80 -10.29
CA PRO A 4 11.81 13.65 -10.45
C PRO A 4 11.98 12.96 -11.80
N PHE A 5 12.33 13.70 -12.87
CA PHE A 5 12.53 13.10 -14.19
C PHE A 5 13.78 12.21 -14.30
N SER A 6 14.68 12.28 -13.32
CA SER A 6 15.84 11.39 -13.23
C SER A 6 15.51 10.06 -12.55
N LEU A 7 14.39 9.96 -11.82
CA LEU A 7 14.03 8.78 -11.05
C LEU A 7 13.36 7.72 -11.94
N PRO A 8 13.82 6.45 -11.92
CA PRO A 8 13.29 5.40 -12.78
C PRO A 8 11.77 5.19 -12.67
N PHE A 9 11.22 5.22 -11.45
CA PHE A 9 9.78 5.05 -11.25
C PHE A 9 8.98 6.16 -11.94
N PHE A 10 9.46 7.40 -11.89
CA PHE A 10 8.75 8.56 -12.44
C PHE A 10 8.75 8.50 -13.97
N GLN A 11 9.87 8.08 -14.57
CA GLN A 11 9.98 7.83 -16.00
C GLN A 11 9.03 6.72 -16.46
N ARG A 12 9.02 5.57 -15.76
CA ARG A 12 8.10 4.45 -16.06
C ARG A 12 6.64 4.88 -15.92
N GLY A 13 6.30 5.61 -14.86
CA GLY A 13 4.96 6.14 -14.64
C GLY A 13 4.48 7.08 -15.76
N ILE A 14 5.35 7.98 -16.25
CA ILE A 14 5.03 8.83 -17.41
C ILE A 14 4.78 7.98 -18.66
N ILE A 15 5.64 7.00 -18.94
CA ILE A 15 5.48 6.14 -20.13
C ILE A 15 4.14 5.38 -20.06
N GLU A 16 3.81 4.79 -18.91
CA GLU A 16 2.54 4.10 -18.69
C GLU A 16 1.35 5.02 -18.93
N ILE A 17 1.37 6.23 -18.36
CA ILE A 17 0.31 7.23 -18.55
C ILE A 17 0.15 7.61 -20.02
N LEU A 18 1.25 7.77 -20.76
CA LEU A 18 1.19 8.10 -22.18
C LEU A 18 0.59 6.95 -23.01
N LEU A 19 0.91 5.69 -22.67
CA LEU A 19 0.29 4.51 -23.29
C LEU A 19 -1.22 4.44 -22.98
N LEU A 20 -1.59 4.64 -21.71
CA LEU A 20 -2.99 4.65 -21.28
C LEU A 20 -3.77 5.85 -21.85
N ALA A 21 -3.13 6.99 -22.09
CA ALA A 21 -3.75 8.14 -22.76
C ALA A 21 -4.18 7.81 -24.20
N VAL A 22 -3.40 7.01 -24.92
CA VAL A 22 -3.77 6.49 -26.25
C VAL A 22 -5.00 5.59 -26.13
N VAL A 23 -5.03 4.69 -25.14
CA VAL A 23 -6.18 3.82 -24.86
C VAL A 23 -7.43 4.65 -24.53
N ALA A 24 -7.32 5.62 -23.62
CA ALA A 24 -8.39 6.51 -23.22
C ALA A 24 -8.95 7.29 -24.41
N GLY A 25 -8.09 7.82 -25.29
CA GLY A 25 -8.57 8.55 -26.46
C GLY A 25 -9.23 7.68 -27.51
N LEU A 26 -8.75 6.46 -27.72
CA LEU A 26 -9.31 5.57 -28.73
C LEU A 26 -10.57 4.87 -28.23
N LEU A 27 -10.49 4.17 -27.09
CA LEU A 27 -11.60 3.40 -26.53
C LEU A 27 -12.49 4.20 -25.60
N GLY A 28 -11.96 5.14 -24.81
CA GLY A 28 -12.76 5.98 -23.91
C GLY A 28 -13.86 6.73 -24.65
N VAL A 29 -13.56 7.20 -25.86
CA VAL A 29 -14.55 7.81 -26.76
C VAL A 29 -15.68 6.83 -27.13
N TRP A 30 -15.37 5.57 -27.45
CA TRP A 30 -16.39 4.57 -27.72
C TRP A 30 -17.18 4.19 -26.47
N ILE A 31 -16.52 4.13 -25.31
CA ILE A 31 -17.15 3.86 -24.02
C ILE A 31 -18.21 4.94 -23.75
N VAL A 32 -17.85 6.22 -23.86
CA VAL A 32 -18.77 7.33 -23.65
C VAL A 32 -19.86 7.38 -24.73
N LEU A 33 -19.50 7.19 -26.00
CA LEU A 33 -20.45 7.24 -27.12
C LEU A 33 -21.54 6.15 -27.02
N ARG A 34 -21.19 4.97 -26.50
CA ARG A 34 -22.12 3.83 -26.38
C ARG A 34 -22.73 3.67 -24.99
N GLY A 35 -22.52 4.62 -24.08
CA GLY A 35 -23.06 4.54 -22.71
C GLY A 35 -22.47 3.39 -21.88
N LEU A 36 -21.25 2.95 -22.19
CA LEU A 36 -20.58 1.85 -21.49
C LEU A 36 -19.75 2.31 -20.29
N SER A 37 -19.90 3.56 -19.84
CA SER A 37 -19.10 4.14 -18.75
C SER A 37 -19.21 3.36 -17.44
N PHE A 38 -20.43 2.96 -17.05
CA PHE A 38 -20.63 2.14 -15.86
C PHE A 38 -20.09 0.72 -16.03
N TYR A 39 -20.23 0.14 -17.23
CA TYR A 39 -19.64 -1.15 -17.56
C TYR A 39 -18.11 -1.14 -17.45
N ALA A 40 -17.45 -0.12 -18.00
CA ALA A 40 -16.00 0.03 -17.92
C ALA A 40 -15.51 0.15 -16.46
N HIS A 41 -16.25 0.88 -15.61
CA HIS A 41 -15.97 0.93 -14.17
C HIS A 41 -16.08 -0.45 -13.51
N ALA A 42 -17.22 -1.11 -13.74
CA ALA A 42 -17.54 -2.38 -13.13
C ALA A 42 -16.53 -3.47 -13.50
N VAL A 43 -16.00 -3.48 -14.72
CA VAL A 43 -15.02 -4.50 -15.14
C VAL A 43 -13.70 -4.36 -14.41
N GLY A 44 -13.21 -3.14 -14.18
CA GLY A 44 -11.98 -2.92 -13.40
C GLY A 44 -12.12 -3.46 -11.98
N THR A 45 -13.21 -3.09 -11.30
CA THR A 45 -13.50 -3.54 -9.93
C THR A 45 -13.81 -5.03 -9.85
N ALA A 46 -14.46 -5.61 -10.87
CA ALA A 46 -14.76 -7.04 -10.93
C ALA A 46 -13.51 -7.91 -11.21
N ALA A 47 -12.34 -7.32 -11.45
CA ALA A 47 -11.09 -8.06 -11.60
C ALA A 47 -10.49 -8.55 -10.26
N VAL A 48 -10.92 -7.95 -9.13
CA VAL A 48 -10.41 -8.24 -7.78
C VAL A 48 -10.38 -9.73 -7.42
N PRO A 49 -11.44 -10.53 -7.66
CA PRO A 49 -11.41 -11.97 -7.34
C PRO A 49 -10.33 -12.72 -8.09
N GLY A 50 -10.06 -12.33 -9.34
CA GLY A 50 -9.01 -12.93 -10.14
C GLY A 50 -7.61 -12.59 -9.63
N LEU A 51 -7.43 -11.38 -9.11
CA LEU A 51 -6.18 -10.95 -8.48
C LEU A 51 -5.91 -11.73 -7.18
N VAL A 52 -6.93 -11.89 -6.33
CA VAL A 52 -6.85 -12.68 -5.09
C VAL A 52 -6.52 -14.15 -5.40
N LEU A 53 -7.15 -14.74 -6.43
CA LEU A 53 -6.82 -16.10 -6.87
C LEU A 53 -5.40 -16.23 -7.41
N ALA A 54 -4.91 -15.23 -8.14
CA ALA A 54 -3.55 -15.24 -8.68
C ALA A 54 -2.51 -15.25 -7.57
N ASP A 55 -2.70 -14.39 -6.56
CA ASP A 55 -1.85 -14.35 -5.38
C ASP A 55 -1.89 -15.68 -4.61
N GLY A 56 -3.10 -16.14 -4.28
CA GLY A 56 -3.30 -17.37 -3.51
C GLY A 56 -2.80 -18.66 -4.17
N LEU A 57 -2.82 -18.73 -5.51
CA LEU A 57 -2.35 -19.88 -6.28
C LEU A 57 -0.94 -19.68 -6.86
N GLY A 58 -0.29 -18.54 -6.58
CA GLY A 58 1.08 -18.26 -7.00
C GLY A 58 1.28 -18.11 -8.51
N PHE A 59 0.30 -17.55 -9.25
CA PHE A 59 0.44 -17.23 -10.68
C PHE A 59 0.30 -15.73 -10.95
N SER A 60 0.51 -15.31 -12.20
CA SER A 60 0.55 -13.88 -12.53
C SER A 60 -0.80 -13.16 -12.35
N ALA A 61 -0.76 -12.08 -11.58
CA ALA A 61 -1.89 -11.19 -11.27
C ALA A 61 -2.60 -10.67 -12.52
N ILE A 62 -1.84 -10.35 -13.59
CA ILE A 62 -2.40 -9.87 -14.87
C ILE A 62 -3.36 -10.91 -15.46
N PHE A 63 -2.98 -12.20 -15.45
CA PHE A 63 -3.84 -13.26 -15.98
C PHE A 63 -5.06 -13.50 -15.08
N GLY A 64 -4.89 -13.38 -13.76
CA GLY A 64 -5.98 -13.45 -12.81
C GLY A 64 -7.02 -12.36 -13.06
N ALA A 65 -6.58 -11.10 -13.06
CA ALA A 65 -7.41 -9.93 -13.34
C ALA A 65 -8.14 -10.04 -14.69
N PHE A 66 -7.41 -10.41 -15.75
CA PHE A 66 -7.98 -10.55 -17.08
C PHE A 66 -9.00 -11.70 -17.16
N GLY A 67 -8.73 -12.84 -16.51
CA GLY A 67 -9.67 -13.94 -16.42
C GLY A 67 -10.98 -13.55 -15.73
N ALA A 68 -10.89 -12.85 -14.59
CA ALA A 68 -12.06 -12.35 -13.88
C ALA A 68 -12.85 -11.31 -14.71
N ALA A 69 -12.16 -10.39 -15.38
CA ALA A 69 -12.77 -9.41 -16.27
C ALA A 69 -13.52 -10.07 -17.45
N LEU A 70 -12.96 -11.14 -18.03
CA LEU A 70 -13.62 -11.94 -19.07
C LEU A 70 -14.84 -12.71 -18.54
N ALA A 71 -14.73 -13.30 -17.34
CA ALA A 71 -15.85 -13.99 -16.69
C ALA A 71 -17.01 -13.01 -16.42
N MET A 72 -16.70 -11.82 -15.93
CA MET A 72 -17.65 -10.71 -15.77
C MET A 72 -18.31 -10.34 -17.11
N ALA A 73 -17.53 -10.14 -18.17
CA ALA A 73 -18.06 -9.83 -19.50
C ALA A 73 -19.00 -10.92 -20.04
N ALA A 74 -18.67 -12.20 -19.82
CA ALA A 74 -19.50 -13.33 -20.19
C ALA A 74 -20.80 -13.36 -19.38
N LEU A 75 -20.73 -13.15 -18.07
CA LEU A 75 -21.88 -13.12 -17.17
C LEU A 75 -22.86 -12.01 -17.56
N VAL A 76 -22.38 -10.77 -17.75
CA VAL A 76 -23.23 -9.65 -18.21
C VAL A 76 -23.84 -9.96 -19.57
N SER A 77 -23.07 -10.54 -20.49
CA SER A 77 -23.59 -10.93 -21.81
C SER A 77 -24.69 -12.00 -21.74
N LEU A 78 -24.58 -12.95 -20.81
CA LEU A 78 -25.59 -13.98 -20.56
C LEU A 78 -26.86 -13.41 -19.92
N LEU A 79 -26.70 -12.51 -18.94
CA LEU A 79 -27.81 -11.85 -18.26
C LEU A 79 -28.61 -10.96 -19.21
N VAL A 80 -27.94 -10.17 -20.06
CA VAL A 80 -28.61 -9.29 -21.03
C VAL A 80 -29.29 -10.07 -22.16
N ARG A 81 -28.81 -11.28 -22.51
CA ARG A 81 -29.50 -12.15 -23.47
C ARG A 81 -30.87 -12.58 -22.96
N ARG A 82 -31.04 -12.72 -21.65
CA ARG A 82 -32.35 -12.94 -21.04
C ARG A 82 -33.05 -11.58 -20.98
N ARG A 83 -34.03 -11.34 -21.87
CA ARG A 83 -34.73 -10.05 -22.07
C ARG A 83 -35.39 -9.43 -20.82
N SER A 84 -35.24 -10.03 -19.64
CA SER A 84 -35.80 -9.58 -18.36
C SER A 84 -34.90 -8.60 -17.58
N VAL A 85 -33.63 -8.42 -17.96
CA VAL A 85 -32.68 -7.58 -17.20
C VAL A 85 -32.02 -6.54 -18.11
N GLY A 86 -32.07 -5.26 -17.72
CA GLY A 86 -31.38 -4.16 -18.41
C GLY A 86 -29.86 -4.29 -18.31
N ALA A 87 -29.13 -3.70 -19.26
CA ALA A 87 -27.67 -3.81 -19.32
C ALA A 87 -26.96 -3.26 -18.07
N ASP A 88 -27.46 -2.14 -17.53
CA ASP A 88 -26.90 -1.52 -16.32
C ASP A 88 -27.19 -2.39 -15.08
N SER A 89 -28.40 -2.92 -14.96
CA SER A 89 -28.77 -3.83 -13.87
C SER A 89 -27.98 -5.14 -13.91
N ALA A 90 -27.76 -5.70 -15.11
CA ALA A 90 -26.93 -6.89 -15.28
C ALA A 90 -25.48 -6.64 -14.88
N THR A 91 -24.94 -5.47 -15.25
CA THR A 91 -23.60 -5.02 -14.85
C THR A 91 -23.50 -4.85 -13.35
N ALA A 92 -24.47 -4.19 -12.70
CA ALA A 92 -24.48 -3.98 -11.26
C ALA A 92 -24.54 -5.30 -10.49
N LEU A 93 -25.41 -6.24 -10.90
CA LEU A 93 -25.54 -7.55 -10.25
C LEU A 93 -24.27 -8.39 -10.37
N ALA A 94 -23.68 -8.41 -11.56
CA ALA A 94 -22.45 -9.15 -11.81
C ALA A 94 -21.26 -8.56 -11.04
N LEU A 95 -21.19 -7.22 -10.91
CA LEU A 95 -20.18 -6.53 -10.10
C LEU A 95 -20.35 -6.87 -8.61
N ALA A 96 -21.57 -6.81 -8.08
CA ALA A 96 -21.84 -7.15 -6.69
C ALA A 96 -21.45 -8.60 -6.36
N GLY A 97 -21.76 -9.54 -7.28
CA GLY A 97 -21.35 -10.94 -7.15
C GLY A 97 -19.82 -11.12 -7.20
N ALA A 98 -19.14 -10.41 -8.11
CA ALA A 98 -17.69 -10.44 -8.19
C ALA A 98 -17.05 -9.89 -6.91
N LEU A 99 -17.50 -8.74 -6.41
CA LEU A 99 -16.98 -8.16 -5.17
C LEU A 99 -17.19 -9.09 -3.96
N ALA A 100 -18.38 -9.65 -3.80
CA ALA A 100 -18.65 -10.61 -2.73
C ALA A 100 -17.75 -11.84 -2.82
N LEU A 101 -17.55 -12.39 -4.02
CA LEU A 101 -16.64 -13.51 -4.24
C LEU A 101 -15.18 -13.14 -3.92
N GLY A 102 -14.74 -11.93 -4.30
CA GLY A 102 -13.40 -11.45 -4.00
C GLY A 102 -13.14 -11.33 -2.51
N VAL A 103 -14.10 -10.79 -1.75
CA VAL A 103 -14.01 -10.68 -0.29
C VAL A 103 -13.94 -12.06 0.37
N ILE A 104 -14.78 -13.02 -0.07
CA ILE A 104 -14.77 -14.40 0.46
C ILE A 104 -13.44 -15.10 0.16
N LEU A 105 -12.92 -14.96 -1.05
CA LEU A 105 -11.64 -15.58 -1.44
C LEU A 105 -10.46 -14.99 -0.65
N ALA A 106 -10.53 -13.70 -0.31
CA ALA A 106 -9.53 -13.03 0.50
C ALA A 106 -9.63 -13.46 1.97
N SER A 107 -10.83 -13.74 2.50
CA SER A 107 -11.05 -14.07 3.91
C SER A 107 -10.71 -15.51 4.29
N ASP A 108 -11.09 -16.49 3.47
CA ASP A 108 -11.21 -17.88 3.95
C ASP A 108 -10.18 -18.86 3.37
N VAL A 109 -9.49 -18.53 2.26
CA VAL A 109 -8.80 -19.56 1.47
C VAL A 109 -7.29 -19.33 1.31
N PHE A 110 -6.82 -18.08 1.32
CA PHE A 110 -5.43 -17.79 0.92
C PHE A 110 -4.63 -16.90 1.88
N ALA A 111 -5.22 -16.42 2.98
CA ALA A 111 -4.57 -15.47 3.89
C ALA A 111 -3.90 -14.26 3.17
N SER A 112 -4.46 -13.86 2.02
CA SER A 112 -3.87 -12.91 1.05
C SER A 112 -4.44 -11.49 1.14
N GLN A 113 -5.08 -11.14 2.27
CA GLN A 113 -5.82 -9.89 2.43
C GLN A 113 -4.96 -8.63 2.25
N GLY A 114 -3.65 -8.70 2.48
CA GLY A 114 -2.70 -7.60 2.29
C GLY A 114 -2.55 -7.08 0.86
N SER A 115 -3.14 -7.76 -0.11
CA SER A 115 -3.12 -7.32 -1.50
C SER A 115 -4.35 -6.50 -1.88
N VAL A 116 -5.48 -6.59 -1.17
CA VAL A 116 -6.77 -6.07 -1.69
C VAL A 116 -6.76 -4.55 -1.83
N ASP A 117 -6.22 -3.81 -0.85
CA ASP A 117 -6.19 -2.34 -0.93
C ASP A 117 -5.22 -1.84 -2.01
N ARG A 118 -4.04 -2.45 -2.15
CA ARG A 118 -3.12 -2.16 -3.27
C ARG A 118 -3.74 -2.47 -4.63
N LEU A 119 -4.56 -3.52 -4.71
CA LEU A 119 -5.26 -3.92 -5.92
C LEU A 119 -6.43 -2.98 -6.26
N LEU A 120 -7.09 -2.39 -5.25
CA LEU A 120 -8.21 -1.47 -5.44
C LEU A 120 -7.76 -0.05 -5.82
N PHE A 121 -6.68 0.45 -5.22
CA PHE A 121 -6.19 1.82 -5.41
C PHE A 121 -4.99 1.93 -6.36
N GLY A 122 -4.36 0.80 -6.71
CA GLY A 122 -3.21 0.74 -7.60
C GLY A 122 -1.96 1.42 -7.02
N SER A 123 -0.82 1.21 -7.65
CA SER A 123 0.40 1.94 -7.30
C SER A 123 1.19 2.25 -8.56
N LEU A 124 1.19 3.53 -8.94
CA LEU A 124 1.99 4.03 -10.07
C LEU A 124 3.49 3.90 -9.81
N LEU A 125 3.89 3.83 -8.52
CA LEU A 125 5.27 3.54 -8.15
C LEU A 125 5.60 2.08 -8.55
N ALA A 126 4.65 1.18 -8.37
CA ALA A 126 4.78 -0.25 -8.60
C ALA A 126 4.92 -0.70 -10.08
N ILE A 127 4.98 0.21 -11.06
CA ILE A 127 5.01 -0.13 -12.48
C ILE A 127 6.37 -0.71 -12.89
N GLY A 128 6.36 -1.99 -13.27
CA GLY A 128 7.48 -2.71 -13.85
C GLY A 128 7.39 -2.80 -15.37
N ARG A 129 8.26 -3.65 -15.94
CA ARG A 129 8.24 -3.94 -17.39
C ARG A 129 6.98 -4.69 -17.85
N PRO A 130 6.43 -5.67 -17.10
CA PRO A 130 5.23 -6.38 -17.52
C PRO A 130 4.02 -5.45 -17.70
N GLU A 131 3.86 -4.50 -16.80
CA GLU A 131 2.76 -3.52 -16.83
C GLU A 131 2.83 -2.66 -18.09
N LEU A 132 4.03 -2.11 -18.38
CA LEU A 132 4.28 -1.33 -19.61
C LEU A 132 3.98 -2.13 -20.89
N ILE A 133 4.30 -3.43 -20.91
CA ILE A 133 4.01 -4.31 -22.04
C ILE A 133 2.50 -4.48 -22.21
N VAL A 134 1.77 -4.71 -21.12
CA VAL A 134 0.31 -4.85 -21.15
C VAL A 134 -0.35 -3.56 -21.65
N ALA A 135 0.08 -2.39 -21.16
CA ALA A 135 -0.42 -1.10 -21.62
C ALA A 135 -0.11 -0.84 -23.10
N ALA A 136 1.10 -1.19 -23.56
CA ALA A 136 1.47 -1.08 -24.97
C ALA A 136 0.62 -2.00 -25.87
N VAL A 137 0.41 -3.26 -25.45
CA VAL A 137 -0.46 -4.21 -26.16
C VAL A 137 -1.90 -3.69 -26.21
N ALA A 138 -2.42 -3.18 -25.08
CA ALA A 138 -3.76 -2.60 -25.01
C ALA A 138 -3.90 -1.38 -25.95
N ALA A 139 -2.90 -0.49 -25.98
CA ALA A 139 -2.87 0.66 -26.88
C ALA A 139 -2.85 0.25 -28.36
N LEU A 140 -1.99 -0.69 -28.74
CA LEU A 140 -1.90 -1.21 -30.10
C LEU A 140 -3.19 -1.92 -30.53
N ALA A 141 -3.76 -2.77 -29.66
CA ALA A 141 -5.01 -3.45 -29.91
C ALA A 141 -6.18 -2.46 -30.07
N SER A 142 -6.22 -1.42 -29.24
CA SER A 142 -7.21 -0.33 -29.32
C SER A 142 -7.11 0.45 -30.62
N ALA A 143 -5.88 0.75 -31.07
CA ALA A 143 -5.61 1.41 -32.34
C ALA A 143 -6.04 0.55 -33.53
N ALA A 144 -5.61 -0.70 -33.58
CA ALA A 144 -5.98 -1.64 -34.62
C ALA A 144 -7.50 -1.83 -34.70
N ALA A 145 -8.17 -2.05 -33.55
CA ALA A 145 -9.61 -2.23 -33.51
C ALA A 145 -10.38 -0.98 -33.92
N THR A 146 -9.94 0.22 -33.49
CA THR A 146 -10.56 1.48 -33.89
C THR A 146 -10.45 1.70 -35.40
N LEU A 147 -9.31 1.38 -36.01
CA LEU A 147 -9.10 1.50 -37.46
C LEU A 147 -9.94 0.50 -38.25
N LEU A 148 -9.95 -0.77 -37.83
CA LEU A 148 -10.58 -1.87 -38.57
C LEU A 148 -12.10 -1.97 -38.33
N LEU A 149 -12.56 -1.62 -37.13
CA LEU A 149 -13.96 -1.84 -36.69
C LEU A 149 -14.70 -0.56 -36.37
N GLY A 150 -14.04 0.59 -36.31
CA GLY A 150 -14.69 1.89 -36.05
C GLY A 150 -15.91 2.17 -36.93
N PRO A 151 -15.85 1.96 -38.26
CA PRO A 151 -17.03 2.14 -39.13
C PRO A 151 -18.20 1.21 -38.74
N ARG A 152 -17.90 -0.02 -38.31
CA ARG A 152 -18.90 -1.00 -37.87
C ARG A 152 -19.52 -0.63 -36.53
N TRP A 153 -18.72 -0.15 -35.59
CA TRP A 153 -19.22 0.32 -34.29
C TRP A 153 -20.07 1.58 -34.41
N LEU A 154 -19.72 2.52 -35.30
CA LEU A 154 -20.57 3.66 -35.64
C LEU A 154 -21.91 3.21 -36.19
N ALA A 155 -21.90 2.33 -37.19
CA ALA A 155 -23.12 1.83 -37.81
C ALA A 155 -24.02 1.07 -36.81
N ALA A 156 -23.43 0.24 -35.95
CA ALA A 156 -24.16 -0.50 -34.92
C ALA A 156 -24.78 0.42 -33.85
N GLY A 157 -24.15 1.55 -33.54
CA GLY A 157 -24.68 2.56 -32.62
C GLY A 157 -26.00 3.19 -33.07
N PHE A 158 -26.26 3.25 -34.37
CA PHE A 158 -27.52 3.78 -34.93
C PHE A 158 -28.60 2.72 -35.15
N ALA A 159 -28.24 1.44 -35.18
CA ALA A 159 -29.14 0.35 -35.60
C ALA A 159 -29.69 -0.53 -34.46
N ASP A 160 -29.32 -0.26 -33.21
CA ASP A 160 -29.69 -1.04 -32.00
C ASP A 160 -29.55 -2.59 -32.16
N ARG A 161 -28.62 -3.02 -33.00
CA ARG A 161 -28.33 -4.44 -33.27
C ARG A 161 -26.93 -4.78 -32.78
N ARG A 162 -26.85 -5.67 -31.78
CA ARG A 162 -25.57 -6.20 -31.27
C ARG A 162 -24.96 -7.19 -32.26
N GLY A 163 -23.78 -6.86 -32.79
CA GLY A 163 -23.01 -7.71 -33.70
C GLY A 163 -21.81 -8.40 -33.03
N ARG A 164 -21.11 -9.30 -33.75
CA ARG A 164 -19.86 -9.93 -33.27
C ARG A 164 -18.78 -8.91 -32.88
N SER A 165 -18.74 -7.77 -33.56
CA SER A 165 -17.82 -6.66 -33.26
C SER A 165 -18.08 -5.99 -31.91
N ASP A 166 -19.29 -6.09 -31.36
CA ASP A 166 -19.63 -5.47 -30.07
C ASP A 166 -19.06 -6.28 -28.90
N TYR A 167 -19.00 -7.62 -29.05
CA TYR A 167 -18.30 -8.48 -28.08
C TYR A 167 -16.81 -8.16 -28.03
N LEU A 168 -16.19 -7.88 -29.18
CA LEU A 168 -14.78 -7.51 -29.21
C LEU A 168 -14.54 -6.15 -28.52
N LEU A 169 -15.44 -5.18 -28.70
CA LEU A 169 -15.35 -3.90 -27.98
C LEU A 169 -15.38 -4.11 -26.46
N VAL A 170 -16.29 -4.96 -25.98
CA VAL A 170 -16.42 -5.30 -24.56
C VAL A 170 -15.15 -5.99 -24.02
N VAL A 171 -14.58 -6.94 -24.76
CA VAL A 171 -13.32 -7.61 -24.40
C VAL A 171 -12.14 -6.64 -24.39
N LEU A 172 -12.09 -5.70 -25.35
CA LEU A 172 -11.06 -4.66 -25.38
C LEU A 172 -11.19 -3.70 -24.21
N ILE A 173 -12.41 -3.33 -23.81
CA ILE A 173 -12.65 -2.55 -22.59
C ILE A 173 -12.12 -3.30 -21.37
N ALA A 174 -12.35 -4.61 -21.29
CA ALA A 174 -11.82 -5.44 -20.21
C ALA A 174 -10.28 -5.46 -20.18
N LEU A 175 -9.63 -5.68 -21.33
CA LEU A 175 -8.16 -5.62 -21.44
C LEU A 175 -7.61 -4.26 -20.98
N CYS A 176 -8.26 -3.18 -21.42
CA CYS A 176 -7.82 -1.83 -21.12
C CYS A 176 -8.09 -1.41 -19.68
N ALA A 177 -9.20 -1.87 -19.11
CA ALA A 177 -9.47 -1.72 -17.68
C ALA A 177 -8.36 -2.40 -16.87
N VAL A 178 -8.02 -3.66 -17.21
CA VAL A 178 -6.93 -4.43 -16.57
C VAL A 178 -5.57 -3.74 -16.72
N ALA A 179 -5.24 -3.20 -17.91
CA ALA A 179 -4.03 -2.42 -18.10
C ALA A 179 -3.99 -1.18 -17.20
N ALA A 180 -5.12 -0.47 -17.07
CA ALA A 180 -5.23 0.71 -16.21
C ALA A 180 -5.20 0.39 -14.70
N LEU A 181 -5.53 -0.85 -14.29
CA LEU A 181 -5.52 -1.27 -12.88
C LEU A 181 -4.15 -1.07 -12.24
N ALA A 182 -3.08 -1.47 -12.95
CA ALA A 182 -1.73 -1.41 -12.40
C ALA A 182 -1.28 0.04 -12.15
N ALA A 183 -1.68 0.97 -13.01
CA ALA A 183 -1.30 2.37 -12.91
C ALA A 183 -2.08 3.11 -11.81
N VAL A 184 -3.40 3.07 -11.84
CA VAL A 184 -4.25 3.97 -11.04
C VAL A 184 -5.24 3.21 -10.16
N GLY A 185 -5.27 1.88 -10.23
CA GLY A 185 -6.14 1.05 -9.42
C GLY A 185 -7.52 0.85 -10.02
N ALA A 186 -8.20 -0.19 -9.54
CA ALA A 186 -9.56 -0.55 -9.97
C ALA A 186 -10.56 0.58 -9.80
N LEU A 187 -10.46 1.31 -8.69
CA LEU A 187 -11.43 2.34 -8.34
C LEU A 187 -11.27 3.62 -9.18
N LEU A 188 -10.07 3.88 -9.69
CA LEU A 188 -9.73 5.12 -10.40
C LEU A 188 -9.43 4.90 -11.88
N ALA A 189 -9.48 3.66 -12.40
CA ALA A 189 -9.31 3.37 -13.83
C ALA A 189 -10.28 4.16 -14.73
N THR A 190 -11.48 4.47 -14.23
CA THR A 190 -12.46 5.34 -14.92
C THR A 190 -12.00 6.77 -15.07
N ALA A 191 -11.21 7.27 -14.11
CA ALA A 191 -10.68 8.63 -14.15
C ALA A 191 -9.71 8.83 -15.32
N ILE A 192 -9.00 7.77 -15.74
CA ILE A 192 -8.19 7.80 -16.96
C ILE A 192 -9.03 7.48 -18.20
N LEU A 193 -9.84 6.42 -18.17
CA LEU A 193 -10.48 5.90 -19.39
C LEU A 193 -11.72 6.69 -19.83
N VAL A 194 -12.50 7.23 -18.89
CA VAL A 194 -13.84 7.79 -19.15
C VAL A 194 -13.87 9.31 -19.00
N VAL A 195 -13.28 9.84 -17.92
CA VAL A 195 -13.39 11.27 -17.61
C VAL A 195 -12.81 12.17 -18.71
N PRO A 196 -11.60 11.95 -19.26
CA PRO A 196 -11.05 12.81 -20.31
C PRO A 196 -11.91 12.75 -21.59
N ALA A 197 -12.47 11.58 -21.90
CA ALA A 197 -13.37 11.40 -23.04
C ALA A 197 -14.70 12.14 -22.84
N ALA A 198 -15.25 12.10 -21.63
CA ALA A 198 -16.46 12.85 -21.28
C ALA A 198 -16.21 14.37 -21.30
N THR A 199 -15.06 14.83 -20.80
CA THR A 199 -14.65 16.23 -20.80
C THR A 199 -14.56 16.78 -22.22
N THR A 200 -13.80 16.13 -23.09
CA THR A 200 -13.61 16.61 -24.48
C THR A 200 -14.89 16.54 -25.31
N ARG A 201 -15.81 15.62 -24.98
CA ARG A 201 -17.13 15.54 -25.62
C ARG A 201 -17.98 16.80 -25.41
N LEU A 202 -17.73 17.56 -24.34
CA LEU A 202 -18.45 18.80 -24.07
C LEU A 202 -18.23 19.85 -25.18
N VAL A 203 -17.05 19.83 -25.81
CA VAL A 203 -16.58 20.87 -26.75
C VAL A 203 -16.29 20.34 -28.15
N VAL A 204 -16.03 19.03 -28.32
CA VAL A 204 -15.70 18.42 -29.63
C VAL A 204 -16.84 17.55 -30.17
N GLY A 205 -17.32 17.90 -31.37
CA GLY A 205 -18.42 17.17 -32.03
C GLY A 205 -17.98 16.05 -32.99
N ARG A 206 -16.79 16.14 -33.60
CA ARG A 206 -16.30 15.20 -34.63
C ARG A 206 -15.53 14.04 -33.99
N LEU A 207 -15.82 12.79 -34.39
CA LEU A 207 -15.26 11.59 -33.75
C LEU A 207 -13.72 11.57 -33.71
N ARG A 208 -13.04 11.75 -34.85
CA ARG A 208 -11.56 11.72 -34.88
C ARG A 208 -10.91 12.83 -34.06
N ALA A 209 -11.50 14.02 -34.10
CA ALA A 209 -11.04 15.15 -33.28
C ALA A 209 -11.31 14.88 -31.78
N TRP A 210 -12.41 14.21 -31.46
CA TRP A 210 -12.76 13.82 -30.10
C TRP A 210 -11.75 12.81 -29.54
N GLN A 211 -11.37 11.81 -30.34
CA GLN A 211 -10.32 10.85 -29.97
C GLN A 211 -8.97 11.54 -29.76
N ALA A 212 -8.52 12.35 -30.72
CA ALA A 212 -7.24 13.06 -30.61
C ALA A 212 -7.21 14.02 -29.41
N ALA A 213 -8.28 14.81 -29.20
CA ALA A 213 -8.38 15.71 -28.06
C ALA A 213 -8.36 14.94 -26.73
N THR A 214 -8.99 13.76 -26.68
CA THR A 214 -9.00 12.91 -25.48
C THR A 214 -7.61 12.36 -25.17
N VAL A 215 -6.85 11.91 -26.18
CA VAL A 215 -5.45 11.48 -25.97
C VAL A 215 -4.62 12.62 -25.37
N LEU A 216 -4.71 13.82 -25.97
CA LEU A 216 -3.94 14.98 -25.50
C LEU A 216 -4.33 15.39 -24.08
N LEU A 217 -5.63 15.41 -23.78
CA LEU A 217 -6.12 15.77 -22.47
C LEU A 217 -5.69 14.75 -21.41
N ALA A 218 -5.90 13.45 -21.66
CA ALA A 218 -5.51 12.39 -20.74
C ALA A 218 -4.00 12.38 -20.46
N ALA A 219 -3.17 12.61 -21.50
CA ALA A 219 -1.72 12.74 -21.34
C ALA A 219 -1.35 13.96 -20.47
N ALA A 220 -1.97 15.12 -20.70
CA ALA A 220 -1.70 16.33 -19.94
C ALA A 220 -2.14 16.20 -18.47
N GLU A 221 -3.35 15.70 -18.23
CA GLU A 221 -3.89 15.46 -16.88
C GLU A 221 -3.05 14.44 -16.12
N GLY A 222 -2.63 13.36 -16.78
CA GLY A 222 -1.79 12.33 -16.20
C GLY A 222 -0.40 12.83 -15.81
N VAL A 223 0.29 13.55 -16.71
CA VAL A 223 1.62 14.14 -16.42
C VAL A 223 1.52 15.18 -15.30
N LEU A 224 0.51 16.07 -15.34
CA LEU A 224 0.29 17.05 -14.29
C LEU A 224 -0.01 16.37 -12.94
N GLY A 225 -0.86 15.34 -12.94
CA GLY A 225 -1.17 14.54 -11.76
C GLY A 225 0.06 13.90 -11.14
N MET A 226 0.97 13.32 -11.96
CA MET A 226 2.25 12.78 -11.48
C MET A 226 3.16 13.84 -10.85
N VAL A 227 3.28 15.01 -11.49
CA VAL A 227 4.10 16.11 -10.95
C VAL A 227 3.53 16.61 -9.62
N LEU A 228 2.21 16.76 -9.51
CA LEU A 228 1.54 17.15 -8.27
C LEU A 228 1.69 16.07 -7.20
N ALA A 229 1.57 14.80 -7.56
CA ALA A 229 1.76 13.67 -6.65
C ALA A 229 3.16 13.68 -6.02
N TYR A 230 4.20 13.90 -6.84
CA TYR A 230 5.58 14.02 -6.35
C TYR A 230 5.77 15.23 -5.43
N ARG A 231 5.17 16.37 -5.76
CA ARG A 231 5.35 17.61 -4.98
C ARG A 231 4.55 17.65 -3.67
N LEU A 232 3.38 17.03 -3.68
CA LEU A 232 2.45 17.01 -2.53
C LEU A 232 2.59 15.74 -1.70
N ASP A 233 3.43 14.80 -2.14
CA ASP A 233 3.67 13.49 -1.52
C ASP A 233 2.38 12.68 -1.32
N VAL A 234 1.54 12.65 -2.37
CA VAL A 234 0.25 11.94 -2.38
C VAL A 234 0.26 10.80 -3.41
N PRO A 235 -0.61 9.79 -3.28
CA PRO A 235 -0.71 8.70 -4.25
C PRO A 235 -0.98 9.23 -5.68
N PRO A 236 -0.18 8.82 -6.69
CA PRO A 236 -0.31 9.41 -8.02
C PRO A 236 -1.64 9.14 -8.73
N GLY A 237 -2.22 7.95 -8.55
CA GLY A 237 -3.54 7.63 -9.10
C GLY A 237 -4.63 8.58 -8.61
N ALA A 238 -4.63 8.89 -7.31
CA ALA A 238 -5.57 9.84 -6.71
C ALA A 238 -5.35 11.27 -7.22
N ALA A 239 -4.09 11.71 -7.34
CA ALA A 239 -3.77 13.03 -7.88
C ALA A 239 -4.28 13.19 -9.33
N ILE A 240 -4.05 12.19 -10.19
CA ILE A 240 -4.54 12.18 -11.57
C ILE A 240 -6.08 12.26 -11.60
N ALA A 241 -6.75 11.48 -10.75
CA ALA A 241 -8.21 11.47 -10.70
C ALA A 241 -8.80 12.82 -10.25
N VAL A 242 -8.19 13.46 -9.25
CA VAL A 242 -8.58 14.80 -8.79
C VAL A 242 -8.38 15.83 -9.90
N VAL A 243 -7.23 15.81 -10.60
CA VAL A 243 -6.96 16.71 -11.74
C VAL A 243 -8.02 16.53 -12.83
N ALA A 244 -8.27 15.30 -13.26
CA ALA A 244 -9.27 15.02 -14.30
C ALA A 244 -10.69 15.47 -13.89
N GLY A 245 -11.08 15.23 -12.63
CA GLY A 245 -12.37 15.67 -12.08
C GLY A 245 -12.52 17.20 -12.04
N VAL A 246 -11.48 17.92 -11.62
CA VAL A 246 -11.46 19.40 -11.62
C VAL A 246 -11.56 19.93 -13.04
N VAL A 247 -10.80 19.38 -13.98
CA VAL A 247 -10.83 19.81 -15.39
C VAL A 247 -12.21 19.56 -16.01
N PHE A 248 -12.83 18.40 -15.74
CA PHE A 248 -14.20 18.12 -16.15
C PHE A 248 -15.20 19.15 -15.60
N ALA A 249 -15.15 19.42 -14.29
CA ALA A 249 -16.06 20.38 -13.65
C ALA A 249 -15.93 21.79 -14.24
N LEU A 250 -14.70 22.25 -14.50
CA LEU A 250 -14.43 23.54 -15.15
C LEU A 250 -14.97 23.58 -16.58
N ALA A 251 -14.75 22.53 -17.37
CA ALA A 251 -15.26 22.44 -18.74
C ALA A 251 -16.80 22.45 -18.77
N ALA A 252 -17.44 21.73 -17.85
CA ALA A 252 -18.90 21.69 -17.71
C ALA A 252 -19.48 23.06 -17.31
N ALA A 253 -18.88 23.72 -16.32
CA ALA A 253 -19.27 25.06 -15.89
C ALA A 253 -19.10 26.09 -17.01
N GLY A 254 -17.98 26.05 -17.73
CA GLY A 254 -17.72 26.90 -18.89
C GLY A 254 -18.77 26.73 -19.99
N LYS A 255 -19.13 25.49 -20.32
CA LYS A 255 -20.19 25.20 -21.29
C LYS A 255 -21.55 25.72 -20.84
N ALA A 256 -21.90 25.54 -19.56
CA ALA A 256 -23.15 26.07 -19.01
C ALA A 256 -23.21 27.60 -19.02
N ALA A 257 -22.08 28.28 -18.76
CA ALA A 257 -21.98 29.73 -18.81
C ALA A 257 -22.08 30.29 -20.24
N ILE A 258 -21.45 29.64 -21.22
CA ILE A 258 -21.54 30.01 -22.64
C ILE A 258 -22.95 29.75 -23.18
N GLY A 259 -23.58 28.64 -22.80
CA GLY A 259 -24.97 28.32 -23.18
C GLY A 259 -26.02 29.31 -22.66
N ARG A 260 -25.69 30.11 -21.64
CA ARG A 260 -26.54 31.21 -21.14
C ARG A 260 -26.31 32.54 -21.84
N ARG A 261 -25.22 32.70 -22.59
CA ARG A 261 -24.86 33.92 -23.31
C ARG A 261 -24.87 33.68 -24.82
N SER A 262 -26.06 33.68 -25.41
CA SER A 262 -26.24 33.79 -26.86
C SER A 262 -25.84 35.19 -27.32
N GLY A 263 -24.54 35.37 -27.58
CA GLY A 263 -23.92 36.55 -28.15
C GLY A 263 -22.45 36.24 -28.42
N ALA A 264 -22.11 36.07 -29.69
CA ALA A 264 -20.92 35.40 -30.20
C ALA A 264 -19.57 35.83 -29.58
N MET A 265 -18.73 34.85 -29.21
CA MET A 265 -17.27 34.94 -29.30
C MET A 265 -16.63 33.55 -29.55
N PRO A 266 -15.49 33.46 -30.25
CA PRO A 266 -14.91 32.20 -30.70
C PRO A 266 -14.17 31.45 -29.58
N ALA A 267 -14.36 30.14 -29.56
CA ALA A 267 -13.82 29.20 -28.58
C ALA A 267 -12.33 28.89 -28.81
N THR A 268 -11.42 29.79 -28.43
CA THR A 268 -9.97 29.50 -28.43
C THR A 268 -9.19 30.02 -27.21
N ALA A 269 -9.82 30.63 -26.21
CA ALA A 269 -9.09 31.27 -25.10
C ALA A 269 -9.17 30.57 -23.72
N SER A 270 -9.73 29.36 -23.62
CA SER A 270 -9.98 28.71 -22.31
C SER A 270 -8.96 27.65 -21.91
N VAL A 271 -7.93 27.38 -22.72
CA VAL A 271 -6.88 26.38 -22.42
C VAL A 271 -5.57 27.04 -21.91
N ALA A 272 -5.39 28.35 -22.11
CA ALA A 272 -4.13 29.04 -21.81
C ALA A 272 -4.02 29.61 -20.38
N LEU A 273 -5.11 29.66 -19.60
CA LEU A 273 -5.12 30.33 -18.29
C LEU A 273 -4.84 29.39 -17.09
N LEU A 274 -4.72 28.06 -17.30
CA LEU A 274 -4.48 27.10 -16.22
C LEU A 274 -2.99 26.73 -16.01
N VAL A 275 -2.08 27.19 -16.87
CA VAL A 275 -0.63 26.89 -16.75
C VAL A 275 0.10 27.91 -15.84
N ALA A 276 -0.55 29.03 -15.48
CA ALA A 276 0.10 30.14 -14.79
C ALA A 276 -0.01 30.16 -13.25
N LEU A 277 -0.62 29.14 -12.61
CA LEU A 277 -0.86 29.14 -11.14
C LEU A 277 -0.02 28.16 -10.31
N ILE A 278 1.00 27.49 -10.88
CA ILE A 278 1.83 26.48 -10.16
C ILE A 278 3.27 26.97 -9.93
N ALA A 279 3.45 28.26 -9.66
CA ALA A 279 4.75 28.83 -9.33
C ALA A 279 4.70 29.58 -8.00
N GLY A 280 4.89 28.84 -6.91
CA GLY A 280 5.17 29.37 -5.57
C GLY A 280 4.69 28.39 -4.50
N GLY A 281 5.50 27.90 -3.58
CA GLY A 281 6.94 27.94 -3.40
C GLY A 281 7.28 26.81 -2.42
N CYS A 282 8.39 26.11 -2.63
CA CYS A 282 8.86 25.13 -1.66
C CYS A 282 9.94 25.79 -0.80
N ALA A 283 9.64 25.95 0.49
CA ALA A 283 10.65 26.13 1.51
C ALA A 283 11.49 24.86 1.57
N GLY A 284 12.81 25.00 1.39
CA GLY A 284 13.74 23.87 1.43
C GLY A 284 13.91 23.35 2.85
N ALA A 285 13.66 22.06 3.05
CA ALA A 285 14.14 21.35 4.22
C ALA A 285 15.68 21.40 4.26
N PRO A 286 16.30 21.38 5.45
CA PRO A 286 17.75 21.39 5.59
C PRO A 286 18.36 20.23 4.80
N SER A 287 19.36 20.54 3.98
CA SER A 287 20.04 19.53 3.18
C SER A 287 20.91 18.68 4.10
N PRO A 288 20.91 17.34 3.92
CA PRO A 288 21.80 16.45 4.67
C PRO A 288 23.27 16.85 4.43
N ASP A 289 24.11 16.64 5.44
CA ASP A 289 25.55 16.90 5.32
C ASP A 289 26.13 15.98 4.23
N PRO A 290 26.66 16.54 3.12
CA PRO A 290 27.16 15.75 2.00
C PRO A 290 28.38 14.90 2.36
N ASN A 291 29.02 15.14 3.50
CA ASN A 291 30.21 14.42 3.93
C ASN A 291 29.92 13.18 4.79
N ARG A 292 28.66 12.89 5.12
CA ARG A 292 28.28 11.74 5.96
C ARG A 292 27.72 10.59 5.13
N LEU A 293 28.02 9.36 5.55
CA LEU A 293 27.46 8.16 4.93
C LEU A 293 25.94 8.17 5.06
N THR A 294 25.23 8.16 3.93
CA THR A 294 23.77 8.11 3.91
C THR A 294 23.30 6.65 3.84
N VAL A 295 22.45 6.27 4.78
CA VAL A 295 21.90 4.91 4.92
C VAL A 295 20.39 4.99 5.10
N SER A 296 19.67 4.02 4.55
CA SER A 296 18.22 3.89 4.73
C SER A 296 17.87 2.74 5.67
N ALA A 297 16.79 2.88 6.42
CA ALA A 297 16.24 1.87 7.32
C ALA A 297 14.72 1.77 7.09
N THR A 298 14.21 0.55 6.91
CA THR A 298 12.80 0.34 6.59
C THR A 298 11.86 0.68 7.75
N THR A 299 12.15 0.18 8.96
CA THR A 299 11.29 0.35 10.15
C THR A 299 11.89 1.33 11.16
N ALA A 300 11.06 1.78 12.11
CA ALA A 300 11.50 2.63 13.21
C ALA A 300 12.53 1.93 14.13
N GLN A 301 12.34 0.63 14.37
CA GLN A 301 13.22 -0.22 15.18
C GLN A 301 14.60 -0.34 14.54
N VAL A 302 14.65 -0.61 13.22
CA VAL A 302 15.90 -0.67 12.47
C VAL A 302 16.56 0.71 12.41
N GLY A 303 15.76 1.77 12.21
CA GLY A 303 16.24 3.15 12.22
C GLY A 303 16.91 3.53 13.55
N ASP A 304 16.28 3.23 14.68
CA ASP A 304 16.84 3.44 16.02
C ASP A 304 18.16 2.69 16.21
N LEU A 305 18.20 1.40 15.86
CA LEU A 305 19.40 0.59 15.94
C LEU A 305 20.56 1.18 15.13
N VAL A 306 20.30 1.61 13.89
CA VAL A 306 21.30 2.23 13.01
C VAL A 306 21.78 3.56 13.57
N ARG A 307 20.89 4.37 14.18
CA ARG A 307 21.28 5.63 14.85
C ARG A 307 22.15 5.40 16.08
N GLU A 308 21.86 4.39 16.90
CA GLU A 308 22.65 4.08 18.10
C GLU A 308 24.08 3.61 17.77
N VAL A 309 24.25 2.86 16.66
CA VAL A 309 25.57 2.41 16.20
C VAL A 309 26.29 3.49 15.39
N GLY A 310 25.61 4.09 14.41
CA GLY A 310 26.20 5.06 13.49
C GLY A 310 26.43 6.44 14.09
N GLY A 311 25.63 6.86 15.07
CA GLY A 311 25.76 8.13 15.77
C GLY A 311 25.93 9.33 14.83
N GLY A 312 26.92 10.18 15.12
CA GLY A 312 27.26 11.36 14.32
C GLY A 312 27.93 11.08 12.97
N GLY A 313 28.24 9.82 12.61
CA GLY A 313 28.91 9.48 11.34
C GLY A 313 27.95 9.20 10.18
N VAL A 314 26.67 8.93 10.46
CA VAL A 314 25.70 8.50 9.43
C VAL A 314 24.47 9.40 9.35
N ASN A 315 23.97 9.64 8.14
CA ASN A 315 22.63 10.20 7.92
C ASN A 315 21.65 9.02 7.75
N VAL A 316 20.70 8.87 8.69
CA VAL A 316 19.72 7.76 8.66
C VAL A 316 18.40 8.24 8.09
N ASN A 317 18.06 7.74 6.90
CA ASN A 317 16.74 7.90 6.29
C ASN A 317 15.85 6.74 6.76
N GLN A 318 14.94 7.01 7.69
CA GLN A 318 13.95 6.03 8.13
C GLN A 318 12.70 6.17 7.26
N ILE A 319 12.23 5.06 6.70
CA ILE A 319 11.08 5.05 5.79
C ILE A 319 9.77 5.07 6.58
N LEU A 320 9.52 4.06 7.42
CA LEU A 320 8.33 4.04 8.27
C LEU A 320 8.43 5.02 9.43
N GLU A 321 7.46 5.92 9.54
CA GLU A 321 7.34 6.84 10.67
C GLU A 321 6.79 6.10 11.91
N PRO A 322 7.07 6.59 13.14
CA PRO A 322 6.43 6.08 14.34
C PRO A 322 4.89 6.07 14.25
N ASN A 323 4.28 5.00 14.74
CA ASN A 323 2.87 4.63 14.68
C ASN A 323 2.34 4.26 13.28
N SER A 324 3.24 3.87 12.37
CA SER A 324 2.85 3.33 11.06
C SER A 324 2.74 1.81 11.09
N GLU A 325 1.82 1.28 10.29
CA GLU A 325 1.70 -0.16 10.01
C GLU A 325 2.83 -0.60 9.07
N ALA A 326 3.52 -1.70 9.39
CA ALA A 326 4.73 -2.14 8.69
C ALA A 326 4.46 -3.19 7.61
N HIS A 327 3.46 -4.06 7.82
CA HIS A 327 3.19 -5.22 6.96
C HIS A 327 2.58 -4.82 5.60
N ASP A 328 1.77 -3.76 5.58
CA ASP A 328 1.09 -3.28 4.37
C ASP A 328 1.43 -1.83 3.97
N TYR A 329 2.65 -1.42 4.28
CA TYR A 329 3.09 -0.08 3.91
C TYR A 329 3.22 0.09 2.40
N GLU A 330 2.62 1.16 1.88
CA GLU A 330 2.79 1.62 0.50
C GLU A 330 3.77 2.81 0.49
N PRO A 331 4.98 2.64 -0.09
CA PRO A 331 5.96 3.71 -0.16
C PRO A 331 5.41 4.95 -0.88
N ARG A 332 5.81 6.14 -0.44
CA ARG A 332 5.47 7.42 -1.05
C ARG A 332 6.56 7.86 -2.03
N PRO A 333 6.29 8.80 -2.96
CA PRO A 333 7.32 9.36 -3.83
C PRO A 333 8.52 9.94 -3.06
N SER A 334 8.30 10.53 -1.89
CA SER A 334 9.37 11.02 -1.01
C SER A 334 10.27 9.90 -0.49
N ASP A 335 9.72 8.73 -0.18
CA ASP A 335 10.47 7.55 0.27
C ASP A 335 11.36 7.01 -0.86
N VAL A 336 10.85 6.98 -2.10
CA VAL A 336 11.67 6.57 -3.25
C VAL A 336 12.85 7.52 -3.46
N ALA A 337 12.61 8.82 -3.31
CA ALA A 337 13.64 9.84 -3.44
C ALA A 337 14.67 9.79 -2.29
N SER A 338 14.26 9.40 -1.07
CA SER A 338 15.15 9.32 0.09
C SER A 338 16.12 8.13 0.00
N VAL A 339 15.71 7.03 -0.66
CA VAL A 339 16.56 5.85 -0.88
C VAL A 339 17.58 6.06 -2.00
N ALA A 340 17.28 6.89 -3.01
CA ALA A 340 18.08 7.06 -4.23
C ALA A 340 19.59 7.36 -4.00
N GLY A 341 19.94 8.00 -2.88
CA GLY A 341 21.31 8.34 -2.51
C GLY A 341 21.94 7.46 -1.42
N SER A 342 21.30 6.35 -1.05
CA SER A 342 21.75 5.52 0.08
C SER A 342 22.84 4.52 -0.34
N ALA A 343 23.89 4.42 0.46
CA ALA A 343 24.93 3.39 0.28
C ALA A 343 24.50 2.02 0.83
N LEU A 344 23.68 2.03 1.88
CA LEU A 344 23.14 0.84 2.53
C LEU A 344 21.63 0.98 2.71
N LEU A 345 20.91 -0.13 2.56
CA LEU A 345 19.51 -0.27 2.96
C LEU A 345 19.42 -1.38 4.01
N PHE A 346 19.12 -1.01 5.25
CA PHE A 346 18.86 -1.95 6.34
C PHE A 346 17.38 -2.32 6.34
N THR A 347 17.09 -3.61 6.20
CA THR A 347 15.74 -4.16 6.27
C THR A 347 15.57 -4.94 7.57
N SER A 348 14.34 -4.95 8.11
CA SER A 348 13.96 -5.81 9.22
C SER A 348 13.98 -7.27 8.77
N GLY A 349 13.48 -7.56 7.55
CA GLY A 349 13.55 -8.89 6.96
C GLY A 349 12.45 -9.85 7.41
N LEU A 350 12.65 -11.14 7.13
CA LEU A 350 11.70 -12.24 7.44
C LEU A 350 10.27 -12.02 6.92
N GLY A 351 10.13 -11.21 5.87
CA GLY A 351 8.84 -10.95 5.22
C GLY A 351 8.07 -9.74 5.74
N LEU A 352 8.59 -8.99 6.74
CA LEU A 352 7.92 -7.79 7.27
C LEU A 352 7.84 -6.65 6.24
N ASP A 353 8.96 -6.39 5.57
CA ASP A 353 9.18 -5.23 4.73
C ASP A 353 9.47 -5.62 3.28
N GLN A 354 8.70 -6.58 2.75
CA GLN A 354 8.84 -7.07 1.36
C GLN A 354 8.69 -5.96 0.31
N TRP A 355 7.96 -4.89 0.65
CA TRP A 355 7.81 -3.69 -0.18
C TRP A 355 9.16 -2.98 -0.43
N SER A 356 10.16 -3.15 0.45
CA SER A 356 11.45 -2.46 0.37
C SER A 356 12.29 -2.85 -0.86
N ALA A 357 12.17 -4.08 -1.35
CA ALA A 357 12.86 -4.52 -2.57
C ALA A 357 12.43 -3.71 -3.79
N LYS A 358 11.11 -3.45 -3.88
CA LYS A 358 10.53 -2.66 -4.96
C LYS A 358 10.89 -1.19 -4.84
N LEU A 359 10.86 -0.66 -3.61
CA LEU A 359 11.31 0.69 -3.30
C LEU A 359 12.75 0.93 -3.77
N LEU A 360 13.66 -0.02 -3.48
CA LEU A 360 15.05 0.06 -3.92
C LEU A 360 15.15 0.07 -5.45
N GLU A 361 14.47 -0.85 -6.14
CA GLU A 361 14.45 -0.89 -7.61
C GLU A 361 13.95 0.44 -8.22
N GLN A 362 12.87 0.99 -7.66
CA GLN A 362 12.25 2.24 -8.11
C GLN A 362 13.14 3.46 -7.90
N SER A 363 13.91 3.47 -6.80
CA SER A 363 14.84 4.55 -6.47
C SER A 363 16.02 4.61 -7.44
N GLY A 364 16.38 3.49 -8.06
CA GLY A 364 17.58 3.36 -8.88
C GLY A 364 18.89 3.36 -8.07
N ALA A 365 18.83 3.30 -6.74
CA ALA A 365 20.02 3.19 -5.90
C ALA A 365 20.67 1.81 -6.03
N ASP A 366 22.00 1.78 -6.00
CA ASP A 366 22.82 0.57 -5.92
C ASP A 366 23.17 0.23 -4.45
N ALA A 367 22.22 0.48 -3.54
CA ALA A 367 22.43 0.31 -2.11
C ALA A 367 22.62 -1.18 -1.77
N ARG A 368 23.63 -1.50 -0.97
CA ARG A 368 23.77 -2.87 -0.44
C ARG A 368 22.69 -3.13 0.61
N VAL A 369 21.85 -4.12 0.36
CA VAL A 369 20.79 -4.56 1.29
C VAL A 369 21.40 -5.36 2.44
N VAL A 370 20.99 -5.04 3.67
CA VAL A 370 21.36 -5.76 4.90
C VAL A 370 20.08 -6.19 5.61
N ASP A 371 19.73 -7.47 5.45
CA ASP A 371 18.57 -8.08 6.10
C ASP A 371 18.93 -8.57 7.50
N LEU A 372 18.43 -7.84 8.52
CA LEU A 372 18.78 -8.11 9.91
C LEU A 372 18.09 -9.35 10.48
N GLY A 373 16.81 -9.57 10.15
CA GLY A 373 16.04 -10.71 10.65
C GLY A 373 16.52 -12.06 10.11
N SER A 374 17.03 -12.10 8.87
CA SER A 374 17.63 -13.30 8.30
C SER A 374 18.85 -13.78 9.08
N LEU A 375 19.55 -12.86 9.74
CA LEU A 375 20.77 -13.05 10.53
C LEU A 375 20.48 -13.23 12.03
N ALA A 376 19.21 -13.15 12.45
CA ALA A 376 18.82 -13.36 13.84
C ALA A 376 19.18 -14.79 14.30
N PRO A 377 19.89 -14.94 15.44
CA PRO A 377 20.30 -16.24 15.95
C PRO A 377 19.13 -17.08 16.51
N VAL A 378 18.08 -16.41 16.99
CA VAL A 378 16.83 -17.04 17.43
C VAL A 378 15.77 -16.74 16.38
N LYS A 379 15.21 -17.80 15.78
CA LYS A 379 14.05 -17.72 14.88
C LYS A 379 12.91 -18.49 15.50
N ARG A 380 11.70 -17.92 15.41
CA ARG A 380 10.46 -18.53 15.90
C ARG A 380 9.49 -18.65 14.73
N THR A 381 8.56 -19.59 14.85
CA THR A 381 7.51 -19.81 13.87
C THR A 381 6.22 -19.98 14.66
N SER A 382 5.22 -19.15 14.34
CA SER A 382 3.89 -19.27 14.94
C SER A 382 3.22 -20.56 14.47
N ALA A 383 2.34 -21.13 15.29
CA ALA A 383 1.84 -22.51 15.13
C ALA A 383 1.22 -22.80 13.75
N ASP A 384 0.66 -21.78 13.10
CA ASP A 384 -0.05 -21.87 11.83
C ASP A 384 0.76 -21.36 10.63
N GLN A 385 2.07 -21.14 10.79
CA GLN A 385 2.93 -20.60 9.73
C GLN A 385 4.06 -21.53 9.30
N THR A 386 4.49 -21.36 8.05
CA THR A 386 5.60 -22.11 7.44
C THR A 386 6.90 -21.31 7.40
N SER A 387 6.81 -19.98 7.53
CA SER A 387 7.94 -19.05 7.58
C SER A 387 8.29 -18.64 9.00
N ALA A 388 9.50 -18.11 9.19
CA ALA A 388 9.89 -17.52 10.46
C ALA A 388 9.11 -16.22 10.70
N ASP A 389 8.68 -16.03 11.94
CA ASP A 389 7.99 -14.85 12.44
C ASP A 389 8.92 -13.60 12.34
N PRO A 390 8.44 -12.47 11.80
CA PRO A 390 9.26 -11.29 11.57
C PRO A 390 9.59 -10.46 12.81
N HIS A 391 8.94 -10.68 13.96
CA HIS A 391 9.00 -9.79 15.13
C HIS A 391 10.22 -10.06 16.03
N TRP A 392 11.38 -10.29 15.42
CA TRP A 392 12.58 -10.79 16.06
C TRP A 392 13.17 -9.85 17.13
N TRP A 393 12.89 -8.54 17.06
CA TRP A 393 13.46 -7.51 17.95
C TRP A 393 13.03 -7.64 19.41
N HIS A 394 11.88 -8.29 19.64
CA HIS A 394 11.36 -8.58 20.97
C HIS A 394 12.23 -9.58 21.76
N ASP A 395 13.12 -10.35 21.11
CA ASP A 395 14.20 -11.06 21.78
C ASP A 395 15.47 -10.21 21.75
N LEU A 396 15.89 -9.71 22.92
CA LEU A 396 17.06 -8.84 23.02
C LEU A 396 18.38 -9.52 22.61
N THR A 397 18.44 -10.85 22.50
CA THR A 397 19.57 -11.58 21.89
C THR A 397 19.67 -11.30 20.40
N ASN A 398 18.52 -11.24 19.72
CA ASN A 398 18.46 -10.90 18.31
C ASN A 398 18.81 -9.42 18.10
N LEU A 399 18.35 -8.53 18.98
CA LEU A 399 18.73 -7.11 18.93
C LEU A 399 20.24 -6.91 19.12
N GLU A 400 20.87 -7.68 20.01
CA GLU A 400 22.33 -7.67 20.18
C GLU A 400 23.05 -8.15 18.91
N ALA A 401 22.61 -9.25 18.30
CA ALA A 401 23.18 -9.74 17.06
C ALA A 401 23.02 -8.73 15.90
N ALA A 402 21.82 -8.17 15.74
CA ALA A 402 21.56 -7.12 14.75
C ALA A 402 22.47 -5.89 14.96
N THR A 403 22.77 -5.53 16.22
CA THR A 403 23.74 -4.45 16.52
C THR A 403 25.13 -4.75 15.95
N VAL A 404 25.60 -6.00 16.04
CA VAL A 404 26.88 -6.43 15.48
C VAL A 404 26.85 -6.39 13.94
N GLU A 405 25.73 -6.79 13.34
CA GLU A 405 25.54 -6.75 11.89
C GLU A 405 25.56 -5.33 11.34
N VAL A 406 24.86 -4.40 11.99
CA VAL A 406 24.88 -2.97 11.66
C VAL A 406 26.29 -2.41 11.82
N GLU A 407 26.98 -2.70 12.93
CA GLU A 407 28.36 -2.27 13.15
C GLU A 407 29.28 -2.71 12.00
N ARG A 408 29.22 -3.99 11.62
CA ARG A 408 30.04 -4.52 10.51
C ARG A 408 29.70 -3.87 9.18
N ALA A 409 28.41 -3.68 8.91
CA ALA A 409 27.94 -3.06 7.69
C ALA A 409 28.42 -1.61 7.54
N LEU A 410 28.34 -0.82 8.63
CA LEU A 410 28.81 0.56 8.65
C LEU A 410 30.33 0.65 8.55
N VAL A 411 31.08 -0.17 9.29
CA VAL A 411 32.56 -0.23 9.19
C VAL A 411 33.02 -0.60 7.79
N SER A 412 32.29 -1.49 7.11
CA SER A 412 32.62 -1.86 5.73
C SER A 412 32.33 -0.75 4.72
N ALA A 413 31.29 0.05 4.95
CA ALA A 413 30.88 1.12 4.05
C ALA A 413 31.69 2.41 4.26
N ASP A 414 32.07 2.70 5.52
CA ASP A 414 32.91 3.83 5.88
C ASP A 414 34.00 3.40 6.88
N PRO A 415 35.17 2.98 6.36
CA PRO A 415 36.30 2.59 7.20
C PRO A 415 36.92 3.74 8.00
N ALA A 416 36.69 5.00 7.63
CA ALA A 416 37.28 6.15 8.31
C ALA A 416 36.68 6.33 9.72
N ASP A 417 35.37 6.13 9.85
CA ASP A 417 34.62 6.23 11.12
C ASP A 417 34.52 4.89 11.88
N ALA A 418 35.23 3.85 11.43
CA ALA A 418 35.12 2.49 11.98
C ALA A 418 35.34 2.41 13.50
N ALA A 419 36.26 3.19 14.05
CA ALA A 419 36.52 3.21 15.49
C ALA A 419 35.33 3.75 16.29
N ALA A 420 34.64 4.77 15.76
CA ALA A 420 33.45 5.35 16.37
C ALA A 420 32.28 4.35 16.34
N PHE A 421 32.04 3.70 15.20
CA PHE A 421 30.98 2.69 15.07
C PHE A 421 31.18 1.51 16.04
N ARG A 422 32.41 1.00 16.16
CA ARG A 422 32.74 -0.08 17.12
C ARG A 422 32.52 0.34 18.57
N ALA A 423 32.93 1.56 18.93
CA ALA A 423 32.73 2.08 20.29
C ALA A 423 31.23 2.27 20.61
N ASN A 424 30.45 2.75 19.64
CA ASN A 424 29.02 2.91 19.74
C ASN A 424 28.29 1.58 19.87
N GLY A 425 28.56 0.62 18.98
CA GLY A 425 28.01 -0.72 19.04
C GLY A 425 28.28 -1.41 20.38
N ALA A 426 29.54 -1.36 20.86
CA ALA A 426 29.90 -1.92 22.17
C ALA A 426 29.15 -1.25 23.34
N ARG A 427 28.92 0.06 23.29
CA ARG A 427 28.12 0.78 24.28
C ARG A 427 26.66 0.36 24.24
N TYR A 428 26.07 0.25 23.05
CA TYR A 428 24.67 -0.13 22.89
C TYR A 428 24.43 -1.56 23.36
N ARG A 429 25.29 -2.53 23.02
CA ARG A 429 25.19 -3.92 23.52
C ARG A 429 25.15 -4.01 25.05
N ARG A 430 25.92 -3.17 25.77
CA ARG A 430 25.83 -3.11 27.24
C ARG A 430 24.48 -2.60 27.73
N LYS A 431 23.87 -1.62 27.04
CA LYS A 431 22.50 -1.17 27.33
C LYS A 431 21.49 -2.32 27.13
N ILE A 432 21.62 -3.08 26.04
CA ILE A 432 20.76 -4.25 25.73
C ILE A 432 20.83 -5.27 26.87
N MET A 433 22.04 -5.69 27.29
CA MET A 433 22.21 -6.65 28.39
C MET A 433 21.57 -6.17 29.70
N ARG A 434 21.69 -4.87 30.00
CA ARG A 434 21.08 -4.27 31.20
C ARG A 434 19.55 -4.25 31.11
N ALA A 435 19.01 -3.86 29.95
CA ALA A 435 17.58 -3.87 29.69
C ALA A 435 16.99 -5.27 29.85
N ASP A 436 17.65 -6.28 29.28
CA ASP A 436 17.21 -7.67 29.37
C ASP A 436 17.09 -8.17 30.81
N ALA A 437 18.13 -7.93 31.62
CA ALA A 437 18.14 -8.32 33.02
C ALA A 437 17.00 -7.64 33.81
N GLN A 438 16.73 -6.37 33.52
CA GLN A 438 15.66 -5.62 34.19
C GLN A 438 14.26 -6.04 33.74
N ILE A 439 14.04 -6.33 32.45
CA ILE A 439 12.76 -6.86 31.95
C ILE A 439 12.48 -8.22 32.60
N ARG A 440 13.49 -9.10 32.65
CA ARG A 440 13.37 -10.41 33.31
C ARG A 440 13.01 -10.27 34.79
N ALA A 441 13.67 -9.34 35.50
CA ALA A 441 13.36 -9.06 36.90
C ALA A 441 11.94 -8.51 37.09
N CYS A 442 11.49 -7.62 36.18
CA CYS A 442 10.15 -7.07 36.17
C CYS A 442 9.08 -8.17 36.04
N LEU A 443 9.17 -9.04 35.02
CA LEU A 443 8.18 -10.12 34.84
C LEU A 443 8.23 -11.18 35.95
N SER A 444 9.41 -11.40 36.54
CA SER A 444 9.60 -12.33 37.66
C SER A 444 8.80 -11.93 38.91
N ALA A 445 8.34 -10.68 39.00
CA ALA A 445 7.46 -10.23 40.08
C ALA A 445 6.08 -10.92 40.05
N VAL A 446 5.64 -11.45 38.91
CA VAL A 446 4.36 -12.17 38.75
C VAL A 446 4.63 -13.68 38.68
N PRO A 447 3.86 -14.55 39.37
CA PRO A 447 4.03 -16.01 39.24
C PRO A 447 3.83 -16.49 37.80
N ALA A 448 4.64 -17.44 37.32
CA ALA A 448 4.62 -17.89 35.92
C ALA A 448 3.22 -18.30 35.41
N ARG A 449 2.44 -19.01 36.23
CA ARG A 449 1.07 -19.44 35.89
C ARG A 449 0.07 -18.30 35.66
N GLU A 450 0.39 -17.08 36.11
CA GLU A 450 -0.46 -15.89 36.01
C GLU A 450 -0.01 -14.95 34.88
N ARG A 451 1.08 -15.28 34.17
CA ARG A 451 1.63 -14.47 33.08
C ARG A 451 0.96 -14.82 31.76
N THR A 452 -0.35 -14.60 31.66
CA THR A 452 -1.10 -14.80 30.42
C THR A 452 -1.44 -13.47 29.76
N ILE A 453 -1.27 -13.38 28.45
CA ILE A 453 -1.61 -12.19 27.66
C ILE A 453 -2.48 -12.57 26.46
N VAL A 454 -3.32 -11.62 26.05
CA VAL A 454 -3.95 -11.58 24.73
C VAL A 454 -3.51 -10.27 24.06
N THR A 455 -3.01 -10.33 22.84
CA THR A 455 -2.53 -9.15 22.08
C THR A 455 -3.43 -8.86 20.88
N ASP A 456 -3.17 -7.79 20.13
CA ASP A 456 -3.90 -7.53 18.90
C ASP A 456 -3.54 -8.56 17.83
N HIS A 457 -2.26 -8.73 17.47
CA HIS A 457 -1.82 -9.81 16.57
C HIS A 457 -0.70 -10.65 17.19
N ASP A 458 -0.33 -11.73 16.50
CA ASP A 458 0.75 -12.64 16.94
C ASP A 458 2.13 -12.01 16.69
N ALA A 459 2.45 -10.94 17.42
CA ALA A 459 3.72 -10.23 17.33
C ALA A 459 4.73 -10.60 18.43
N PHE A 460 4.24 -11.09 19.57
CA PHE A 460 5.05 -11.14 20.80
C PHE A 460 5.65 -12.52 21.09
N ILE A 461 5.71 -13.45 20.13
CA ILE A 461 6.23 -14.81 20.37
C ILE A 461 7.68 -14.81 20.90
N TYR A 462 8.53 -13.92 20.37
CA TYR A 462 9.91 -13.74 20.82
C TYR A 462 9.98 -13.21 22.26
N PHE A 463 9.13 -12.22 22.60
CA PHE A 463 9.05 -11.67 23.96
C PHE A 463 8.57 -12.73 24.95
N THR A 464 7.49 -13.42 24.60
CA THR A 464 6.79 -14.35 25.48
C THR A 464 7.65 -15.57 25.82
N GLU A 465 8.31 -16.17 24.83
CA GLU A 465 9.28 -17.25 25.01
C GLU A 465 10.49 -16.81 25.87
N ARG A 466 11.04 -15.62 25.61
CA ARG A 466 12.24 -15.14 26.31
C ARG A 466 12.01 -14.88 27.80
N TYR A 467 10.84 -14.34 28.14
CA TYR A 467 10.52 -13.89 29.50
C TYR A 467 9.49 -14.76 30.23
N GLY A 468 9.07 -15.87 29.62
CA GLY A 468 8.19 -16.86 30.23
C GLY A 468 6.78 -16.32 30.47
N VAL A 469 6.21 -15.69 29.45
CA VAL A 469 4.80 -15.27 29.36
C VAL A 469 4.10 -16.24 28.42
N THR A 470 2.85 -16.54 28.68
CA THR A 470 2.02 -17.38 27.82
C THR A 470 1.07 -16.48 27.01
N SER A 471 1.24 -16.45 25.69
CA SER A 471 0.19 -15.94 24.81
C SER A 471 -0.95 -16.95 24.78
N VAL A 472 -2.18 -16.51 25.08
CA VAL A 472 -3.38 -17.38 25.05
C VAL A 472 -4.25 -17.14 23.82
N GLY A 473 -3.84 -16.19 22.96
CA GLY A 473 -4.51 -15.84 21.70
C GLY A 473 -4.25 -14.40 21.33
N ALA A 474 -4.60 -14.05 20.10
CA ALA A 474 -4.56 -12.70 19.57
C ALA A 474 -5.94 -12.33 18.98
N VAL A 475 -6.27 -11.04 18.96
CA VAL A 475 -7.50 -10.53 18.34
C VAL A 475 -7.53 -10.87 16.84
N PHE A 476 -6.38 -10.78 16.19
CA PHE A 476 -6.09 -11.21 14.83
C PHE A 476 -5.11 -12.40 14.94
N PRO A 477 -5.55 -13.66 14.72
CA PRO A 477 -4.73 -14.86 14.90
C PRO A 477 -3.76 -15.04 13.71
N SER A 478 -2.87 -14.08 13.52
CA SER A 478 -1.94 -13.97 12.41
C SER A 478 -0.74 -13.15 12.84
N THR A 479 0.43 -13.38 12.25
CA THR A 479 1.62 -12.52 12.46
C THR A 479 1.60 -11.31 11.51
N SER A 480 0.51 -11.12 10.76
CA SER A 480 0.26 -9.97 9.91
C SER A 480 -1.10 -9.39 10.26
N THR A 481 -1.18 -8.07 10.30
CA THR A 481 -2.39 -7.31 10.62
C THR A 481 -3.35 -7.18 9.43
N GLN A 482 -2.97 -7.78 8.30
CA GLN A 482 -3.76 -7.76 7.07
C GLN A 482 -5.02 -8.63 7.14
N SER A 483 -5.08 -9.60 8.06
CA SER A 483 -6.26 -10.46 8.24
C SER A 483 -7.29 -9.84 9.18
N GLN A 484 -8.55 -9.77 8.77
CA GLN A 484 -9.66 -9.50 9.69
C GLN A 484 -10.09 -10.76 10.45
N ALA A 485 -10.43 -10.61 11.73
CA ALA A 485 -11.00 -11.69 12.52
C ALA A 485 -12.45 -11.97 12.12
N SER A 486 -12.77 -13.22 11.84
CA SER A 486 -14.13 -13.70 11.63
C SER A 486 -14.94 -13.69 12.94
N ALA A 487 -16.27 -13.66 12.82
CA ALA A 487 -17.14 -13.74 14.00
C ALA A 487 -16.94 -15.04 14.81
N GLY A 488 -16.54 -16.12 14.15
CA GLY A 488 -16.22 -17.40 14.81
C GLY A 488 -14.94 -17.34 15.64
N GLU A 489 -13.89 -16.69 15.12
CA GLU A 489 -12.61 -16.50 15.82
C GLU A 489 -12.78 -15.58 17.03
N VAL A 490 -13.52 -14.48 16.89
CA VAL A 490 -13.85 -13.58 18.01
C VAL A 490 -14.57 -14.37 19.13
N ALA A 491 -15.59 -15.16 18.78
CA ALA A 491 -16.32 -15.98 19.74
C ALA A 491 -15.45 -17.08 20.39
N ALA A 492 -14.47 -17.63 19.66
CA ALA A 492 -13.51 -18.59 20.19
C ALA A 492 -12.54 -17.93 21.18
N LEU A 493 -12.03 -16.73 20.84
CA LEU A 493 -11.15 -15.96 21.71
C LEU A 493 -11.84 -15.54 23.01
N GLU A 494 -13.08 -15.03 22.94
CA GLU A 494 -13.87 -14.68 24.13
C GLU A 494 -14.04 -15.88 25.09
N ARG A 495 -14.26 -17.06 24.52
CA ARG A 495 -14.36 -18.31 25.29
C ARG A 495 -13.03 -18.63 25.97
N THR A 496 -11.93 -18.57 25.24
CA THR A 496 -10.58 -18.80 25.77
C THR A 496 -10.24 -17.82 26.89
N ILE A 497 -10.58 -16.53 26.73
CA ILE A 497 -10.40 -15.50 27.76
C ILE A 497 -11.13 -15.87 29.06
N ARG A 498 -12.40 -16.29 28.96
CA ARG A 498 -13.21 -16.71 30.11
C ARG A 498 -12.69 -17.99 30.76
N GLU A 499 -12.35 -19.01 29.97
CA GLU A 499 -11.87 -20.31 30.45
C GLU A 499 -10.49 -20.21 31.12
N ARG A 500 -9.57 -19.45 30.52
CA ARG A 500 -8.20 -19.25 31.02
C ARG A 500 -8.11 -18.13 32.06
N LYS A 501 -9.22 -17.45 32.36
CA LYS A 501 -9.31 -16.35 33.34
C LYS A 501 -8.27 -15.26 33.08
N VAL A 502 -8.12 -14.88 31.81
CA VAL A 502 -7.24 -13.80 31.39
C VAL A 502 -7.70 -12.50 32.04
N ARG A 503 -6.76 -11.65 32.45
CA ARG A 503 -7.07 -10.39 33.16
C ARG A 503 -7.11 -9.15 32.27
N ALA A 504 -6.35 -9.16 31.18
CA ALA A 504 -6.23 -8.04 30.28
C ALA A 504 -5.97 -8.51 28.85
N ILE A 505 -6.55 -7.76 27.91
CA ILE A 505 -6.17 -7.72 26.51
C ILE A 505 -5.23 -6.51 26.34
N PHE A 506 -4.25 -6.64 25.47
CA PHE A 506 -3.20 -5.66 25.27
C PHE A 506 -3.21 -5.13 23.83
N PRO A 507 -3.97 -4.06 23.54
CA PRO A 507 -3.99 -3.46 22.21
C PRO A 507 -2.64 -2.86 21.84
N GLU A 508 -2.35 -2.75 20.55
CA GLU A 508 -1.10 -2.21 20.03
C GLU A 508 -1.25 -0.75 19.61
N ASN A 509 -0.17 0.03 19.73
CA ASN A 509 -0.21 1.47 19.46
C ASN A 509 -0.40 1.81 17.96
N SER A 510 0.04 0.95 17.05
CA SER A 510 -0.10 1.12 15.60
C SER A 510 -1.47 0.64 15.07
N LEU A 511 -2.30 0.00 15.89
CA LEU A 511 -3.54 -0.66 15.45
C LEU A 511 -4.80 0.02 15.98
N ASN A 512 -5.93 -0.24 15.30
CA ASN A 512 -7.24 0.24 15.73
C ASN A 512 -7.74 -0.60 16.91
N PRO A 513 -7.90 -0.02 18.12
CA PRO A 513 -8.22 -0.80 19.32
C PRO A 513 -9.69 -1.20 19.41
N ALA A 514 -10.56 -0.83 18.45
CA ALA A 514 -12.00 -0.97 18.57
C ALA A 514 -12.45 -2.42 18.80
N LEU A 515 -11.84 -3.39 18.10
CA LEU A 515 -12.19 -4.80 18.25
C LEU A 515 -11.70 -5.36 19.60
N ALA A 516 -10.47 -5.05 20.00
CA ALA A 516 -9.93 -5.43 21.31
C ALA A 516 -10.75 -4.85 22.46
N GLN A 517 -11.16 -3.58 22.37
CA GLN A 517 -12.04 -2.93 23.34
C GLN A 517 -13.42 -3.60 23.39
N ARG A 518 -13.94 -4.01 22.25
CA ARG A 518 -15.22 -4.72 22.18
C ARG A 518 -15.16 -6.08 22.88
N ILE A 519 -14.14 -6.88 22.56
CA ILE A 519 -13.91 -8.18 23.21
C ILE A 519 -13.71 -7.99 24.71
N ALA A 520 -12.93 -6.98 25.11
CA ALA A 520 -12.70 -6.65 26.51
C ALA A 520 -14.01 -6.35 27.27
N ALA A 521 -14.91 -5.56 26.66
CA ALA A 521 -16.23 -5.27 27.19
C ALA A 521 -17.10 -6.53 27.30
N ASP A 522 -17.08 -7.40 26.28
CA ASP A 522 -17.89 -8.62 26.21
C ASP A 522 -17.39 -9.72 27.18
N THR A 523 -16.10 -9.68 27.57
CA THR A 523 -15.52 -10.62 28.55
C THR A 523 -15.30 -10.05 29.95
N GLY A 524 -15.42 -8.74 30.14
CA GLY A 524 -15.21 -8.05 31.43
C GLY A 524 -13.75 -7.93 31.85
N VAL A 525 -12.81 -7.94 30.90
CA VAL A 525 -11.35 -7.77 31.15
C VAL A 525 -10.91 -6.35 30.78
N SER A 526 -9.73 -5.91 31.24
CA SER A 526 -9.22 -4.58 30.86
C SER A 526 -8.59 -4.60 29.46
N SER A 527 -8.65 -3.48 28.75
CA SER A 527 -7.88 -3.21 27.52
C SER A 527 -7.09 -1.90 27.58
N ASP A 528 -6.81 -1.42 28.80
CA ASP A 528 -6.21 -0.10 29.04
C ASP A 528 -4.68 -0.07 28.85
N TYR A 529 -4.06 -1.24 28.71
CA TYR A 529 -2.61 -1.41 28.65
C TYR A 529 -2.19 -1.64 27.21
N LYS A 530 -1.54 -0.64 26.61
CA LYS A 530 -1.08 -0.72 25.22
C LYS A 530 0.35 -1.22 25.11
N LEU A 531 0.64 -1.91 24.01
CA LEU A 531 1.97 -2.40 23.66
C LEU A 531 2.50 -1.75 22.37
N TYR A 532 3.81 -1.78 22.24
CA TYR A 532 4.59 -1.42 21.06
C TYR A 532 5.06 -2.71 20.41
N GLY A 533 4.29 -3.23 19.45
CA GLY A 533 4.70 -4.38 18.62
C GLY A 533 5.52 -3.89 17.42
N ASP A 534 4.81 -3.52 16.35
CA ASP A 534 5.40 -3.10 15.06
C ASP A 534 5.84 -1.64 15.00
N THR A 535 5.71 -0.89 16.10
CA THR A 535 6.03 0.55 16.12
C THR A 535 6.84 0.98 17.34
N LEU A 536 7.50 2.13 17.21
CA LEU A 536 8.01 2.94 18.33
C LEU A 536 7.07 4.10 18.62
N GLY A 537 7.25 4.75 19.77
CA GLY A 537 6.51 5.95 20.14
C GLY A 537 7.11 7.25 19.58
N PRO A 538 6.47 8.41 19.88
CA PRO A 538 6.88 9.70 19.32
C PRO A 538 8.31 10.10 19.65
N ASP A 539 8.96 10.82 18.74
CA ASP A 539 10.33 11.32 18.92
C ASP A 539 10.51 12.13 20.22
N GLY A 540 11.66 11.94 20.86
CA GLY A 540 12.00 12.59 22.13
C GLY A 540 11.37 11.97 23.37
N THR A 541 10.59 10.91 23.23
CA THR A 541 10.07 10.11 24.35
C THR A 541 10.96 8.89 24.62
N ALA A 542 10.86 8.29 25.81
CA ALA A 542 11.63 7.07 26.11
C ALA A 542 11.29 5.91 25.15
N VAL A 543 10.03 5.84 24.71
CA VAL A 543 9.50 4.80 23.82
C VAL A 543 9.81 5.04 22.34
N SER A 544 10.54 6.12 21.99
CA SER A 544 11.07 6.33 20.64
C SER A 544 12.30 5.46 20.33
N THR A 545 12.68 4.57 21.25
CA THR A 545 13.81 3.64 21.13
C THR A 545 13.33 2.22 21.34
N VAL A 546 13.98 1.23 20.71
CA VAL A 546 13.61 -0.18 20.86
C VAL A 546 13.65 -0.59 22.33
N LEU A 547 14.73 -0.26 23.05
CA LEU A 547 14.85 -0.61 24.47
C LEU A 547 13.76 0.03 25.33
N GLY A 548 13.41 1.30 25.06
CA GLY A 548 12.36 1.98 25.80
C GLY A 548 10.96 1.43 25.50
N ALA A 549 10.68 1.06 24.25
CA ALA A 549 9.46 0.36 23.87
C ALA A 549 9.36 -1.01 24.58
N GLU A 550 10.43 -1.81 24.59
CA GLU A 550 10.44 -3.11 25.29
C GLU A 550 10.25 -2.98 26.81
N ALA A 551 10.83 -1.95 27.43
CA ALA A 551 10.55 -1.68 28.84
C ALA A 551 9.12 -1.25 29.10
N ALA A 552 8.55 -0.42 28.23
CA ALA A 552 7.15 -0.02 28.33
C ALA A 552 6.24 -1.25 28.18
N ASN A 553 6.54 -2.15 27.24
CA ASN A 553 5.83 -3.42 27.07
C ASN A 553 5.88 -4.26 28.34
N ALA A 554 7.07 -4.47 28.92
CA ALA A 554 7.23 -5.23 30.16
C ALA A 554 6.44 -4.62 31.33
N GLN A 555 6.46 -3.29 31.46
CA GLN A 555 5.71 -2.56 32.49
C GLN A 555 4.20 -2.68 32.30
N ALA A 556 3.73 -2.52 31.08
CA ALA A 556 2.32 -2.66 30.71
C ALA A 556 1.83 -4.09 30.98
N ILE A 557 2.59 -5.10 30.54
CA ILE A 557 2.28 -6.51 30.78
C ILE A 557 2.15 -6.79 32.27
N VAL A 558 3.14 -6.42 33.10
CA VAL A 558 3.08 -6.65 34.56
C VAL A 558 1.89 -5.94 35.21
N ALA A 559 1.61 -4.70 34.80
CA ALA A 559 0.45 -3.97 35.31
C ALA A 559 -0.86 -4.67 34.92
N GLY A 560 -1.03 -5.05 33.65
CA GLY A 560 -2.24 -5.70 33.15
C GLY A 560 -2.48 -7.08 33.78
N ILE A 561 -1.50 -7.97 33.75
CA ILE A 561 -1.64 -9.35 34.29
C ILE A 561 -1.77 -9.39 35.81
N SER A 562 -1.40 -8.31 36.52
CA SER A 562 -1.56 -8.20 37.97
C SER A 562 -2.81 -7.41 38.39
N GLY A 563 -3.61 -6.92 37.43
CA GLY A 563 -4.75 -6.02 37.71
C GLY A 563 -4.31 -4.70 38.37
N GLY A 564 -3.13 -4.20 38.00
CA GLY A 564 -2.54 -2.96 38.50
C GLY A 564 -1.83 -3.08 39.87
N SER A 565 -1.88 -4.25 40.51
CA SER A 565 -1.31 -4.45 41.86
C SER A 565 0.22 -4.50 41.89
N LYS A 566 0.86 -4.80 40.75
CA LYS A 566 2.32 -4.81 40.59
C LYS A 566 2.74 -3.82 39.51
N ARG A 567 3.84 -3.13 39.77
CA ARG A 567 4.52 -2.24 38.83
C ARG A 567 6.02 -2.43 38.98
N CYS A 568 6.76 -2.17 37.92
CA CYS A 568 8.21 -2.19 37.94
C CYS A 568 8.73 -0.91 37.27
N ALA A 569 9.99 -0.57 37.54
CA ALA A 569 10.69 0.52 36.87
C ALA A 569 11.93 -0.03 36.19
N ILE A 570 12.09 0.28 34.92
CA ILE A 570 13.20 -0.18 34.09
C ILE A 570 13.96 1.07 33.61
N LYS A 571 15.29 1.08 33.76
CA LYS A 571 16.17 2.22 33.45
C LYS A 571 17.50 1.72 32.89
N PHE A 572 17.87 2.21 31.71
CA PHE A 572 19.07 1.78 30.99
C PHE A 572 20.18 2.81 31.05
#